data_AF-A0A258BKM7-F1
#
_entry.id   AF-A0A258BKM7-F1
#
_cell.length_a   1.000
_cell.length_b   1.000
_cell.length_c   1.000
_cell.angle_alpha   90.00
_cell.angle_beta   90.00
_cell.angle_gamma   90.00
#
_symmetry.space_group_name_H-M   'P 1'
#
loop_
_entity.id
_entity.type
_entity.pdbx_description
1 polymer ?
#
loop_
_entity_poly.entity_id
_entity_poly.type
_entity_poly.pdbx_seq_one_letter_code
_entity_poly.pdbx_strand_id
1 'polypeptide(L)'
;TAELAIRCDLATRRISFARVTAAQTRAGDQMTVHTSFGAFQWPVSDLPTVSSAEKGTAATFAVAIRASNDSALDKIAFSRGRFAIEAPGAPPLAVPGWAEVSRVIEDCRG
;
A
#
# COMPACT_ATOMS: atom_id res chain seq x y z
N THR A 1 3.41 -15.94 1.88
CA THR A 1 4.19 -14.68 1.83
C THR A 1 3.21 -13.53 1.89
N ALA A 2 3.54 -12.42 2.56
CA ALA A 2 2.64 -11.27 2.61
C ALA A 2 2.61 -10.56 1.25
N GLU A 3 1.44 -10.50 0.62
CA GLU A 3 1.26 -9.86 -0.70
C GLU A 3 1.16 -8.33 -0.64
N LEU A 4 0.80 -7.80 0.54
CA LEU A 4 0.69 -6.38 0.85
C LEU A 4 1.21 -6.13 2.27
N ALA A 5 1.97 -5.06 2.44
CA ALA A 5 2.31 -4.52 3.75
C ALA A 5 1.87 -3.05 3.85
N ILE A 6 1.26 -2.69 4.97
CA ILE A 6 0.89 -1.32 5.30
C ILE A 6 1.66 -0.96 6.57
N ARG A 7 2.42 0.14 6.54
CA ARG A 7 3.30 0.53 7.65
C ARG A 7 3.23 2.02 7.88
N CYS A 8 3.25 2.43 9.13
CA CYS A 8 3.48 3.82 9.50
C CYS A 8 4.96 4.05 9.82
N ASP A 9 5.51 5.14 9.29
CA ASP A 9 6.68 5.80 9.83
C ASP A 9 6.23 6.91 10.79
N LEU A 10 6.40 6.67 12.09
CA LEU A 10 6.00 7.60 13.15
C LEU A 10 6.85 8.87 13.20
N ALA A 11 8.10 8.83 12.74
CA ALA A 11 8.97 10.00 12.74
C ALA A 11 8.50 11.05 11.72
N THR A 12 7.95 10.59 10.60
CA THR A 12 7.46 11.46 9.52
C THR A 12 5.94 11.52 9.41
N ARG A 13 5.22 10.71 10.21
CA ARG A 13 3.76 10.56 10.16
C ARG A 13 3.27 10.22 8.75
N ARG A 14 4.01 9.33 8.07
CA ARG A 14 3.69 8.86 6.71
C ARG A 14 3.37 7.37 6.71
N ILE A 15 2.39 6.99 5.90
CA ILE A 15 1.96 5.61 5.72
C ILE A 15 2.44 5.10 4.38
N SER A 16 3.12 3.96 4.37
CA SER A 16 3.57 3.27 3.17
C SER A 16 2.70 2.05 2.89
N PHE A 17 2.27 1.91 1.64
CA PHE A 17 1.62 0.71 1.10
C PHE A 17 2.60 0.03 0.16
N ALA A 18 3.03 -1.19 0.48
CA ALA A 18 3.98 -1.97 -0.31
C ALA A 18 3.31 -3.23 -0.87
N ARG A 19 3.12 -3.27 -2.19
CA ARG A 19 2.51 -4.39 -2.93
C ARG A 19 3.59 -5.22 -3.62
N VAL A 20 3.63 -6.52 -3.37
CA VAL A 20 4.53 -7.44 -4.10
C VAL A 20 4.19 -7.42 -5.59
N THR A 21 5.21 -7.36 -6.43
CA THR A 21 5.12 -7.36 -7.89
C THR A 21 6.22 -8.22 -8.50
N ALA A 22 5.97 -8.76 -9.70
CA ALA A 22 6.95 -9.53 -10.47
C ALA A 22 7.89 -8.65 -11.30
N ALA A 23 7.59 -7.36 -11.47
CA ALA A 23 8.36 -6.44 -12.30
C ALA A 23 8.99 -5.32 -11.49
N GLN A 24 10.15 -4.84 -11.93
CA GLN A 24 10.77 -3.62 -11.42
C GLN A 24 9.83 -2.43 -11.67
N THR A 25 9.36 -1.78 -10.62
CA THR A 25 8.62 -0.52 -10.73
C THR A 25 9.56 0.67 -10.76
N ARG A 26 9.15 1.74 -11.42
CA ARG A 26 9.89 3.00 -11.50
C ARG A 26 9.16 4.09 -10.72
N ALA A 27 9.92 5.07 -10.27
CA ALA A 27 9.36 6.28 -9.70
C ALA A 27 8.39 6.93 -10.70
N GLY A 28 7.17 7.23 -10.26
CA GLY A 28 6.12 7.82 -11.10
C GLY A 28 5.19 6.81 -11.78
N ASP A 29 5.47 5.50 -11.71
CA ASP A 29 4.45 4.49 -11.98
C ASP A 29 3.24 4.69 -11.05
N GLN A 30 2.05 4.21 -11.44
CA GLN A 30 0.83 4.44 -10.67
C GLN A 30 0.39 3.17 -9.94
N MET A 31 0.18 3.29 -8.63
CA MET A 31 -0.58 2.33 -7.82
C MET A 31 -2.02 2.83 -7.70
N THR A 32 -2.99 2.01 -8.11
CA THR A 32 -4.40 2.39 -7.99
C THR A 32 -5.03 1.70 -6.79
N VAL A 33 -5.69 2.47 -5.93
CA VAL A 33 -6.46 1.94 -4.80
C VAL A 33 -7.94 2.14 -5.07
N HIS A 34 -8.68 1.04 -5.13
CA HIS A 34 -10.12 1.01 -5.33
C HIS A 34 -10.83 0.83 -4.01
N THR A 35 -11.76 1.73 -3.69
CA THR A 35 -12.59 1.70 -2.48
C THR A 35 -14.05 1.69 -2.88
N SER A 36 -14.96 1.44 -1.94
CA SER A 36 -16.39 1.63 -2.19
C SER A 36 -16.82 3.09 -2.40
N PHE A 37 -15.87 4.03 -2.36
CA PHE A 37 -16.09 5.47 -2.53
C PHE A 37 -15.36 6.04 -3.76
N GLY A 38 -14.76 5.18 -4.59
CA GLY A 38 -14.00 5.57 -5.77
C GLY A 38 -12.57 5.04 -5.78
N ALA A 39 -11.83 5.42 -6.81
CA ALA A 39 -10.44 5.02 -7.02
C ALA A 39 -9.49 6.20 -6.86
N PHE A 40 -8.30 5.93 -6.32
CA PHE A 40 -7.23 6.90 -6.13
C PHE A 40 -5.96 6.38 -6.79
N GLN A 41 -5.29 7.24 -7.56
CA GLN A 41 -4.01 6.93 -8.17
C GLN A 41 -2.90 7.54 -7.32
N TRP A 42 -1.98 6.71 -6.84
CA TRP A 42 -0.84 7.12 -6.03
C TRP A 42 0.45 6.85 -6.79
N PRO A 43 1.35 7.84 -6.90
CA PRO A 43 2.64 7.61 -7.52
C PRO A 43 3.46 6.63 -6.67
N VAL A 44 4.07 5.66 -7.35
CA VAL A 44 5.06 4.76 -6.77
C VAL A 44 6.32 5.58 -6.47
N SER A 45 6.78 5.45 -5.23
CA SER A 45 7.98 6.08 -4.71
C SER A 45 9.25 5.38 -5.19
N ASP A 46 10.32 6.15 -5.32
CA ASP A 46 11.65 5.64 -5.63
C ASP A 46 12.29 5.06 -4.37
N LEU A 47 11.81 3.89 -3.94
CA LEU A 47 12.44 3.16 -2.85
C LEU A 47 13.28 2.01 -3.43
N PRO A 48 14.48 1.76 -2.89
CA PRO A 48 15.27 0.62 -3.29
C PRO A 48 14.45 -0.65 -3.08
N THR A 49 14.46 -1.55 -4.07
CA THR A 49 13.86 -2.88 -3.95
C THR A 49 14.52 -3.60 -2.78
N VAL A 50 13.84 -3.69 -1.64
CA VAL A 50 14.31 -4.46 -0.51
C VAL A 50 13.98 -5.92 -0.75
N SER A 51 14.95 -6.69 -1.24
CA SER A 51 14.85 -8.15 -1.24
C SER A 51 14.81 -8.61 0.23
N SER A 52 13.66 -9.08 0.70
CA SER A 52 13.58 -9.73 2.00
C SER A 52 14.42 -11.01 1.97
N ALA A 53 15.52 -11.03 2.74
CA ALA A 53 16.50 -12.11 2.78
C ALA A 53 16.02 -13.37 3.53
N GLU A 54 14.72 -13.51 3.79
CA GLU A 54 14.17 -14.74 4.35
C GLU A 54 13.68 -15.62 3.20
N LYS A 55 14.52 -16.62 2.86
CA LYS A 55 14.24 -17.70 1.90
C LYS A 55 14.39 -17.33 0.41
N GLY A 56 15.51 -16.72 0.01
CA GLY A 56 16.09 -16.84 -1.35
C GLY A 56 15.28 -16.32 -2.55
N THR A 57 14.08 -15.78 -2.35
CA THR A 57 13.25 -15.20 -3.42
C THR A 57 13.27 -13.69 -3.25
N ALA A 58 14.01 -12.98 -4.10
CA ALA A 58 13.91 -11.53 -4.17
C ALA A 58 12.47 -11.17 -4.60
N ALA A 59 11.70 -10.60 -3.68
CA ALA A 59 10.41 -10.01 -3.99
C ALA A 59 10.61 -8.54 -4.35
N THR A 60 10.04 -8.12 -5.48
CA THR A 60 9.98 -6.70 -5.84
C THR A 60 8.70 -6.09 -5.28
N PHE A 61 8.75 -4.81 -4.91
CA PHE A 61 7.62 -4.10 -4.33
C PHE A 61 7.34 -2.80 -5.07
N ALA A 62 6.07 -2.55 -5.39
CA ALA A 62 5.56 -1.23 -5.69
C ALA A 62 5.20 -0.56 -4.36
N VAL A 63 5.80 0.60 -4.05
CA VAL A 63 5.54 1.29 -2.79
C VAL A 63 4.96 2.68 -3.02
N ALA A 64 3.79 2.96 -2.46
CA ALA A 64 3.20 4.30 -2.40
C ALA A 64 3.28 4.84 -0.97
N ILE A 65 3.61 6.12 -0.82
CA ILE A 65 3.73 6.80 0.48
C ILE A 65 2.73 7.94 0.55
N ARG A 66 1.85 7.96 1.55
CA ARG A 66 0.88 9.03 1.79
C ARG A 66 1.12 9.67 3.17
N ALA A 67 0.69 10.93 3.31
CA ALA A 67 0.61 11.57 4.61
C ALA A 67 -0.51 10.91 5.44
N SER A 68 -0.33 10.80 6.76
CA SER A 68 -1.34 10.21 7.67
C SER A 68 -2.70 10.93 7.66
N ASN A 69 -2.74 12.19 7.23
CA ASN A 69 -3.97 12.99 7.10
C ASN A 69 -4.59 12.93 5.69
N ASP A 70 -4.09 12.08 4.80
CA ASP A 70 -4.68 11.89 3.48
C ASP A 70 -6.10 11.32 3.58
N SER A 71 -7.07 12.03 3.01
CA SER A 71 -8.49 11.66 3.10
C SER A 71 -8.83 10.35 2.37
N ALA A 72 -7.98 9.89 1.45
CA ALA A 72 -8.13 8.59 0.82
C ALA A 72 -7.99 7.43 1.83
N LEU A 73 -7.26 7.63 2.94
CA LEU A 73 -7.11 6.63 3.99
C LEU A 73 -8.44 6.32 4.69
N ASP A 74 -9.29 7.32 4.89
CA ASP A 74 -10.64 7.09 5.43
C ASP A 74 -11.49 6.27 4.46
N LYS A 75 -11.34 6.50 3.15
CA LYS A 75 -12.08 5.73 2.14
C LYS A 75 -11.66 4.27 2.12
N ILE A 76 -10.41 3.97 2.45
CA ILE A 76 -9.92 2.60 2.66
C ILE A 76 -10.51 2.02 3.95
N ALA A 77 -10.36 2.72 5.07
CA ALA A 77 -10.81 2.27 6.40
C ALA A 77 -12.32 1.98 6.45
N PHE A 78 -13.13 2.75 5.73
CA PHE A 78 -14.59 2.60 5.69
C PHE A 78 -15.09 1.83 4.45
N SER A 79 -14.22 1.20 3.67
CA SER A 79 -14.65 0.43 2.49
C SER A 79 -15.62 -0.70 2.86
N ARG A 80 -16.68 -0.87 2.05
CA ARG A 80 -17.70 -1.90 2.28
C ARG A 80 -17.15 -3.30 1.95
N GLY A 81 -16.65 -4.00 2.95
CA GLY A 81 -16.19 -5.39 2.88
C GLY A 81 -14.76 -5.55 2.38
N ARG A 82 -14.41 -4.95 1.24
CA ARG A 82 -13.04 -4.99 0.69
C ARG A 82 -12.67 -3.73 -0.07
N PHE A 83 -11.38 -3.46 -0.14
CA PHE A 83 -10.78 -2.52 -1.08
C PHE A 83 -9.80 -3.29 -1.99
N ALA A 84 -9.35 -2.71 -3.09
CA ALA A 84 -8.37 -3.35 -3.97
C ALA A 84 -7.17 -2.47 -4.21
N ILE A 85 -6.01 -3.08 -4.40
CA ILE A 85 -4.76 -2.44 -4.79
C ILE A 85 -4.30 -3.04 -6.11
N GLU A 86 -4.09 -2.18 -7.09
CA GLU A 86 -3.46 -2.49 -8.37
C GLU A 86 -2.07 -1.86 -8.39
N ALA A 87 -1.08 -2.62 -8.85
CA ALA A 87 0.28 -2.14 -9.03
C ALA A 87 0.84 -2.70 -10.35
N PRO A 88 1.76 -2.00 -11.01
CA PRO A 88 2.37 -2.50 -12.25
C PRO A 88 3.04 -3.86 -12.02
N GLY A 89 2.79 -4.80 -12.93
CA GLY A 89 3.39 -6.14 -12.86
C GLY A 89 2.81 -7.07 -11.78
N ALA A 90 1.68 -6.71 -11.15
CA ALA A 90 0.96 -7.53 -10.19
C ALA A 90 -0.53 -7.64 -10.56
N PRO A 91 -1.18 -8.79 -10.35
CA PRO A 91 -2.64 -8.87 -10.45
C PRO A 91 -3.29 -8.02 -9.34
N PRO A 92 -4.50 -7.45 -9.58
CA PRO A 92 -5.26 -6.74 -8.57
C PRO A 92 -5.41 -7.56 -7.29
N LEU A 93 -5.00 -6.99 -6.16
CA LEU A 93 -5.13 -7.62 -4.85
C LEU A 93 -6.30 -7.00 -4.12
N ALA A 94 -7.32 -7.80 -3.86
CA ALA A 94 -8.47 -7.35 -3.13
C ALA A 94 -8.38 -7.74 -1.65
N VAL A 95 -8.24 -6.72 -0.82
CA VAL A 95 -7.90 -6.76 0.61
C VAL A 95 -9.18 -6.64 1.44
N PRO A 96 -9.44 -7.56 2.38
CA PRO A 96 -10.54 -7.40 3.32
C PRO A 96 -10.41 -6.11 4.14
N GLY A 97 -11.53 -5.44 4.40
CA GLY A 97 -11.59 -4.27 5.27
C GLY A 97 -11.47 -4.61 6.76
N TRP A 98 -10.43 -5.37 7.13
CA TRP A 98 -10.20 -5.77 8.52
C TRP A 98 -9.76 -4.60 9.41
N ALA A 99 -9.94 -4.76 10.72
CA ALA A 99 -9.66 -3.72 11.71
C ALA A 99 -8.17 -3.31 11.76
N GLU A 100 -7.24 -4.19 11.37
CA GLU A 100 -5.81 -3.92 11.34
C GLU A 100 -5.45 -2.77 10.39
N VAL A 101 -6.16 -2.63 9.26
CA VAL A 101 -5.91 -1.55 8.30
C VAL A 101 -6.27 -0.21 8.93
N SER A 102 -7.47 -0.11 9.50
CA SER A 102 -7.92 1.10 10.21
C SER A 102 -7.03 1.39 11.41
N ARG A 103 -6.59 0.37 12.15
CA ARG A 103 -5.68 0.54 13.28
C ARG A 103 -4.35 1.15 12.87
N VAL A 104 -3.71 0.65 11.81
CA VAL A 104 -2.44 1.23 11.32
C VAL A 104 -2.63 2.67 10.87
N ILE A 105 -3.77 3.00 10.25
CA ILE A 105 -4.09 4.37 9.82
C ILE A 105 -4.21 5.31 11.04
N GLU A 106 -5.00 4.93 12.04
CA GLU A 106 -5.23 5.74 13.23
C GLU A 106 -3.97 5.87 14.10
N ASP A 107 -3.24 4.77 14.33
CA ASP A 107 -1.96 4.79 15.04
C ASP A 107 -0.96 5.75 14.34
N CYS A 108 -1.04 5.83 13.01
CA CYS A 108 -0.19 6.74 12.24
C CYS A 108 -0.57 8.22 12.37
N ARG A 109 -1.85 8.53 12.62
CA ARG A 109 -2.34 9.90 12.86
C ARG A 109 -1.89 10.41 14.23
N GLY A 110 -1.91 9.54 15.24
CA GLY A 110 -1.46 9.84 16.60
C GLY A 110 -2.61 10.20 17.52
#